data_AF-A0A7K6ZA07-F1
#
_entry.id   AF-A0A7K6ZA07-F1
#
_cell.length_a   1.000
_cell.length_b   1.000
_cell.length_c   1.000
_cell.angle_alpha   90.00
_cell.angle_beta   90.00
_cell.angle_gamma   90.00
#
_symmetry.space_group_name_H-M   'P 1'
#
loop_
_entity.id
_entity.type
_entity.pdbx_description
1 polymer ?
#
loop_
_entity_poly.entity_id
_entity_poly.type
_entity_poly.pdbx_seq_one_letter_code
_entity_poly.pdbx_strand_id
1 'polypeptide(L)'
;QGIFVQLVKANSPAALVGLRFGDQILQINGKNCTGWSSDKAQRALKKASPEKIVMVVRDRPFQRTVTVHKDSTGHVGIVVKKGKIVSLAKDSSAARNGLLTHHYICEVNGQNVIGMKDKQLMEVLAGAGNVVTLTIIPTVIYEHMVKRLSPGLVKSSMDHSIPDL
;
A
#
# COMPACT_ATOMS: atom_id res chain seq x y z
N GLN A 1 10.22 -4.71 17.14
CA GLN A 1 8.95 -3.93 17.12
C GLN A 1 9.24 -2.56 16.51
N GLY A 2 8.49 -2.14 15.49
CA GLY A 2 8.70 -0.90 14.74
C GLY A 2 7.40 -0.15 14.48
N ILE A 3 7.51 1.10 14.01
CA ILE A 3 6.37 1.95 13.67
C ILE A 3 6.20 1.97 12.16
N PHE A 4 4.97 1.70 11.70
CA PHE A 4 4.63 1.63 10.29
C PHE A 4 3.42 2.49 9.99
N VAL A 5 3.40 3.09 8.79
CA VAL A 5 2.27 3.86 8.29
C VAL A 5 1.13 2.92 7.92
N GLN A 6 -0.02 3.14 8.55
CA GLN A 6 -1.23 2.30 8.39
C GLN A 6 -2.31 2.98 7.55
N LEU A 7 -2.32 4.31 7.49
CA LEU A 7 -3.29 5.12 6.77
C LEU A 7 -2.64 6.45 6.42
N VAL A 8 -2.81 6.87 5.16
CA VAL A 8 -2.45 8.21 4.71
C VAL A 8 -3.72 8.85 4.18
N LYS A 9 -4.09 10.00 4.75
CA LYS A 9 -5.30 10.70 4.34
C LYS A 9 -5.04 11.44 3.03
N ALA A 10 -5.96 11.34 2.07
CA ALA A 10 -5.91 12.14 0.85
C ALA A 10 -5.78 13.64 1.18
N ASN A 11 -4.98 14.35 0.38
CA ASN A 11 -4.73 15.80 0.52
C ASN A 11 -4.17 16.22 1.91
N SER A 12 -3.53 15.29 2.63
CA SER A 12 -2.86 15.60 3.90
C SER A 12 -1.39 15.95 3.70
N PRO A 13 -0.73 16.63 4.66
CA PRO A 13 0.72 16.84 4.61
C PRO A 13 1.51 15.54 4.42
N ALA A 14 1.03 14.42 4.98
CA ALA A 14 1.64 13.11 4.80
C ALA A 14 1.57 12.62 3.34
N ALA A 15 0.43 12.82 2.67
CA ALA A 15 0.28 12.49 1.26
C ALA A 15 1.18 13.37 0.37
N LEU A 16 1.23 14.69 0.65
CA LEU A 16 2.03 15.64 -0.12
C LEU A 16 3.53 15.36 -0.08
N VAL A 17 4.05 14.83 1.04
CA VAL A 17 5.46 14.43 1.15
C VAL A 17 5.72 12.99 0.68
N GLY A 18 4.70 12.31 0.16
CA GLY A 18 4.82 10.97 -0.42
C GLY A 18 4.87 9.82 0.58
N LEU A 19 4.43 10.00 1.84
CA LEU A 19 4.26 8.86 2.75
C LEU A 19 3.20 7.91 2.20
N ARG A 20 3.46 6.60 2.33
CA ARG A 20 2.57 5.54 1.84
C ARG A 20 2.29 4.50 2.91
N PHE A 21 1.19 3.75 2.73
CA PHE A 21 0.93 2.56 3.53
C PHE A 21 2.14 1.62 3.46
N GLY A 22 2.58 1.11 4.61
CA GLY A 22 3.70 0.18 4.68
C GLY A 22 5.05 0.84 4.97
N ASP A 23 5.19 2.16 4.84
CA ASP A 23 6.41 2.87 5.21
C ASP A 23 6.76 2.64 6.67
N GLN A 24 8.05 2.46 6.95
CA GLN A 24 8.57 2.33 8.30
C GLN A 24 9.14 3.65 8.78
N ILE A 25 8.64 4.15 9.92
CA ILE A 25 9.17 5.35 10.57
C ILE A 25 10.30 4.94 11.50
N LEU A 26 11.52 5.35 11.16
CA LEU A 26 12.74 5.08 11.94
C LEU A 26 12.96 6.15 13.01
N GLN A 27 12.66 7.41 12.70
CA GLN A 27 12.78 8.53 13.63
C GLN A 27 11.63 9.53 13.46
N ILE A 28 11.28 10.19 14.58
CA ILE A 28 10.41 11.38 14.59
C ILE A 28 11.14 12.47 15.38
N ASN A 29 11.39 13.62 14.75
CA ASN A 29 12.12 14.76 15.30
C ASN A 29 13.45 14.35 15.97
N GLY A 30 14.25 13.55 15.25
CA GLY A 30 15.55 13.05 15.71
C GLY A 30 15.50 11.94 16.78
N LYS A 31 14.31 11.51 17.22
CA LYS A 31 14.17 10.44 18.21
C LYS A 31 13.91 9.09 17.55
N ASN A 32 14.75 8.10 17.84
CA ASN A 32 14.59 6.72 17.35
C ASN A 32 13.28 6.10 17.80
N CYS A 33 12.53 5.56 16.84
CA CYS A 33 11.24 4.88 17.06
C CYS A 33 11.38 3.38 17.38
N THR A 34 12.59 2.85 17.47
CA THR A 34 12.85 1.45 17.84
C THR A 34 12.17 1.11 19.16
N GLY A 35 11.35 0.04 19.17
CA GLY A 35 10.63 -0.40 20.36
C GLY A 35 9.45 0.48 20.79
N TRP A 36 9.08 1.52 20.02
CA TRP A 36 7.91 2.33 20.35
C TRP A 36 6.61 1.55 20.13
N SER A 37 5.63 1.81 20.98
CA SER A 37 4.23 1.44 20.72
C SER A 37 3.56 2.47 19.81
N SER A 38 2.45 2.10 19.18
CA SER A 38 1.60 3.01 18.40
C SER A 38 1.17 4.22 19.24
N ASP A 39 0.81 4.03 20.51
CA ASP A 39 0.39 5.13 21.39
C ASP A 39 1.53 6.11 21.68
N LYS A 40 2.76 5.59 21.84
CA LYS A 40 3.94 6.45 22.04
C LYS A 40 4.22 7.29 20.79
N ALA A 41 4.13 6.68 19.61
CA ALA A 41 4.29 7.39 18.34
C ALA A 41 3.20 8.47 18.16
N GLN A 42 1.93 8.14 18.40
CA GLN A 42 0.83 9.10 18.33
C GLN A 42 1.00 10.25 19.32
N ARG A 43 1.41 9.97 20.57
CA ARG A 43 1.71 11.02 21.56
C ARG A 43 2.87 11.91 21.12
N ALA A 44 3.91 11.35 20.51
CA ALA A 44 5.03 12.13 19.99
C ALA A 44 4.57 13.07 18.86
N LEU A 45 3.74 12.58 17.94
CA LEU A 45 3.16 13.39 16.86
C LEU A 45 2.25 14.50 17.38
N LYS A 46 1.35 14.20 18.34
CA LYS A 46 0.44 15.19 18.93
C LYS A 46 1.16 16.30 19.71
N LYS A 47 2.37 16.02 20.23
CA LYS A 47 3.19 16.99 20.97
C LYS A 47 4.19 17.74 20.08
N ALA A 48 4.36 17.32 18.83
CA ALA A 48 5.27 17.98 17.91
C ALA A 48 4.74 19.36 17.51
N SER A 49 5.65 20.24 17.06
CA SER A 49 5.24 21.53 16.50
C SER A 49 4.33 21.30 15.27
N PRO A 50 3.21 22.03 15.16
CA PRO A 50 2.34 21.94 13.99
C PRO A 50 3.02 22.46 12.71
N GLU A 51 4.06 23.28 12.83
CA GLU A 51 4.77 23.87 11.68
C GLU A 51 5.71 22.88 11.00
N LYS A 52 6.35 21.99 11.76
CA LYS A 52 7.39 21.09 11.23
C LYS A 52 7.52 19.81 12.04
N ILE A 53 7.42 18.68 11.33
CA ILE A 53 7.75 17.34 11.82
C ILE A 53 8.75 16.72 10.86
N VAL A 54 9.91 16.33 11.36
CA VAL A 54 10.95 15.65 10.58
C VAL A 54 10.86 14.15 10.85
N MET A 55 10.76 13.34 9.80
CA MET A 55 10.76 11.88 9.89
C MET A 55 11.90 11.29 9.09
N VAL A 56 12.51 10.23 9.61
CA VAL A 56 13.40 9.36 8.83
C VAL A 56 12.60 8.10 8.50
N VAL A 57 12.48 7.80 7.22
CA VAL A 57 11.57 6.78 6.69
C VAL A 57 12.35 5.74 5.91
N ARG A 58 11.98 4.46 6.06
CA ARG A 58 12.37 3.38 5.17
C ARG A 58 11.16 3.02 4.31
N ASP A 59 11.32 3.15 3.00
CA ASP A 59 10.25 2.92 2.02
C ASP A 59 9.79 1.45 2.05
N ARG A 60 8.50 1.26 2.31
CA ARG A 60 7.72 0.01 2.18
C ARG A 60 8.52 -1.31 2.30
N PRO A 61 9.20 -1.60 3.43
CA PRO A 61 10.15 -2.73 3.54
C PRO A 61 9.54 -4.13 3.43
N PHE A 62 8.21 -4.26 3.46
CA PHE A 62 7.51 -5.54 3.33
C PHE A 62 6.75 -5.69 2.02
N GLN A 63 6.87 -4.69 1.12
CA GLN A 63 6.25 -4.74 -0.18
C GLN A 63 7.26 -5.16 -1.23
N ARG A 64 6.78 -5.78 -2.30
CA ARG A 64 7.56 -6.09 -3.48
C ARG A 64 6.78 -5.71 -4.73
N THR A 65 7.52 -5.38 -5.77
CA THR A 65 6.96 -4.98 -7.06
C THR A 65 7.10 -6.12 -8.07
N VAL A 66 6.05 -6.35 -8.85
CA VAL A 66 6.05 -7.32 -9.95
C VAL A 66 5.44 -6.65 -11.17
N THR A 67 6.21 -6.59 -12.26
CA THR A 67 5.72 -6.11 -13.54
C THR A 67 5.17 -7.28 -14.36
N VAL A 68 3.97 -7.10 -14.89
CA VAL A 68 3.26 -8.08 -15.70
C VAL A 68 2.72 -7.41 -16.97
N HIS A 69 2.44 -8.20 -17.98
CA HIS A 69 1.89 -7.75 -19.24
C HIS A 69 0.47 -8.28 -19.41
N LYS A 70 -0.40 -7.45 -19.97
CA LYS A 70 -1.71 -7.90 -20.42
C LYS A 70 -1.55 -8.82 -21.64
N ASP A 71 -2.44 -9.79 -21.75
CA ASP A 71 -2.59 -10.60 -22.95
C ASP A 71 -3.41 -9.86 -24.03
N SER A 72 -3.63 -10.50 -25.17
CA SER A 72 -4.43 -9.96 -26.26
C SER A 72 -5.90 -9.69 -25.89
N THR A 73 -6.38 -10.24 -24.77
CA THR A 73 -7.72 -10.01 -24.22
C THR A 73 -7.74 -8.96 -23.11
N GLY A 74 -6.59 -8.34 -22.81
CA GLY A 74 -6.47 -7.28 -21.81
C GLY A 74 -6.29 -7.76 -20.37
N HIS A 75 -6.03 -9.06 -20.14
CA HIS A 75 -5.92 -9.63 -18.80
C HIS A 75 -4.47 -9.89 -18.39
N VAL A 76 -4.17 -9.69 -17.11
CA VAL A 76 -2.86 -10.05 -16.51
C VAL A 76 -2.85 -11.46 -15.91
N GLY A 77 -4.03 -12.11 -15.82
CA GLY A 77 -4.21 -13.48 -15.34
C GLY A 77 -4.21 -13.64 -13.82
N ILE A 78 -4.91 -12.76 -13.10
CA ILE A 78 -5.09 -12.84 -11.64
C ILE A 78 -6.57 -12.90 -11.28
N VAL A 79 -6.89 -13.60 -10.19
CA VAL A 79 -8.19 -13.50 -9.53
C VAL A 79 -8.00 -12.83 -8.18
N VAL A 80 -8.80 -11.80 -7.92
CA VAL A 80 -8.74 -11.00 -6.70
C VAL A 80 -10.04 -11.16 -5.90
N LYS A 81 -9.93 -11.27 -4.57
CA LYS A 81 -11.05 -11.19 -3.64
C LYS A 81 -10.68 -10.27 -2.47
N LYS A 82 -11.47 -9.22 -2.25
CA LYS A 82 -11.24 -8.18 -1.22
C LYS A 82 -9.82 -7.61 -1.29
N GLY A 83 -9.33 -7.31 -2.49
CA GLY A 83 -7.97 -6.80 -2.73
C GLY A 83 -6.84 -7.83 -2.63
N LYS A 84 -7.13 -9.08 -2.29
CA LYS A 84 -6.16 -10.18 -2.18
C LYS A 84 -6.13 -11.06 -3.43
N ILE A 85 -4.94 -11.38 -3.92
CA ILE A 85 -4.72 -12.35 -4.99
C ILE A 85 -4.99 -13.76 -4.45
N VAL A 86 -6.00 -14.43 -5.01
CA VAL A 86 -6.43 -15.77 -4.58
C VAL A 86 -6.03 -16.88 -5.55
N SER A 87 -5.88 -16.56 -6.83
CA SER A 87 -5.36 -17.50 -7.83
C SER A 87 -4.72 -16.77 -9.02
N LEU A 88 -3.92 -17.53 -9.77
CA LEU A 88 -3.26 -17.09 -10.98
C LEU A 88 -3.70 -18.00 -12.12
N ALA A 89 -3.98 -17.42 -13.28
CA ALA A 89 -4.25 -18.20 -14.47
C ALA A 89 -2.96 -18.90 -14.93
N LYS A 90 -3.08 -20.16 -15.33
CA LYS A 90 -1.97 -20.91 -15.94
C LYS A 90 -1.50 -20.17 -17.19
N ASP A 91 -0.19 -20.17 -17.42
CA ASP A 91 0.44 -19.56 -18.60
C ASP A 91 0.14 -18.05 -18.76
N SER A 92 -0.27 -17.37 -17.68
CA SER A 92 -0.43 -15.92 -17.66
C SER A 92 0.89 -15.19 -17.41
N SER A 93 0.92 -13.89 -17.71
CA SER A 93 2.07 -13.05 -17.32
C SER A 93 2.26 -13.03 -15.81
N ALA A 94 1.19 -13.01 -15.02
CA ALA A 94 1.30 -13.06 -13.56
C ALA A 94 1.98 -14.34 -13.06
N ALA A 95 1.62 -15.51 -13.61
CA ALA A 95 2.26 -16.78 -13.27
C ALA A 95 3.73 -16.80 -13.67
N ARG A 96 4.06 -16.35 -14.89
CA ARG A 96 5.45 -16.33 -15.40
C ARG A 96 6.38 -15.39 -14.62
N ASN A 97 5.86 -14.27 -14.12
CA ASN A 97 6.66 -13.28 -13.39
C ASN A 97 6.66 -13.53 -11.87
N GLY A 98 6.24 -14.72 -11.44
CA GLY A 98 6.30 -15.14 -10.05
C GLY A 98 5.44 -14.30 -9.11
N LEU A 99 4.33 -13.73 -9.60
CA LEU A 99 3.32 -13.15 -8.72
C LEU A 99 2.84 -14.23 -7.75
N LEU A 100 2.54 -13.86 -6.51
CA LEU A 100 2.19 -14.82 -5.47
C LEU A 100 0.72 -14.68 -5.07
N THR A 101 0.05 -15.80 -4.88
CA THR A 101 -1.22 -15.84 -4.15
C THR A 101 -0.96 -15.52 -2.68
N HIS A 102 -2.03 -15.29 -1.91
CA HIS A 102 -1.93 -14.88 -0.51
C HIS A 102 -1.20 -13.55 -0.30
N HIS A 103 -1.32 -12.64 -1.27
CA HIS A 103 -0.81 -11.27 -1.18
C HIS A 103 -1.93 -10.27 -1.46
N TYR A 104 -1.89 -9.12 -0.79
CA TYR A 104 -2.74 -7.98 -1.12
C TYR A 104 -2.06 -7.12 -2.17
N ILE A 105 -2.86 -6.58 -3.10
CA ILE A 105 -2.40 -5.55 -4.03
C ILE A 105 -2.45 -4.21 -3.28
N CYS A 106 -1.30 -3.59 -3.11
CA CYS A 106 -1.16 -2.26 -2.52
C CYS A 106 -1.30 -1.18 -3.59
N GLU A 107 -0.65 -1.37 -4.73
CA GLU A 107 -0.63 -0.38 -5.81
C GLU A 107 -0.71 -1.03 -7.18
N VAL A 108 -1.28 -0.28 -8.13
CA VAL A 108 -1.26 -0.57 -9.57
C VAL A 108 -0.66 0.65 -10.27
N ASN A 109 0.48 0.47 -10.94
CA ASN A 109 1.22 1.55 -11.61
C ASN A 109 1.46 2.78 -10.70
N GLY A 110 1.75 2.53 -9.42
CA GLY A 110 1.99 3.57 -8.42
C GLY A 110 0.73 4.20 -7.80
N GLN A 111 -0.46 3.95 -8.35
CA GLN A 111 -1.72 4.34 -7.73
C GLN A 111 -2.05 3.39 -6.58
N ASN A 112 -2.25 3.92 -5.37
CA ASN A 112 -2.67 3.11 -4.23
C ASN A 112 -4.11 2.61 -4.42
N VAL A 113 -4.35 1.33 -4.13
CA VAL A 113 -5.65 0.65 -4.26
C VAL A 113 -6.15 0.05 -2.95
N ILE A 114 -5.45 0.27 -1.84
CA ILE A 114 -5.81 -0.28 -0.52
C ILE A 114 -7.14 0.31 -0.03
N GLY A 115 -8.14 -0.55 0.18
CA GLY A 115 -9.47 -0.13 0.65
C GLY A 115 -10.49 0.07 -0.48
N MET A 116 -10.05 0.02 -1.74
CA MET A 116 -10.96 -0.03 -2.89
C MET A 116 -11.79 -1.32 -2.87
N LYS A 117 -13.00 -1.26 -3.44
CA LYS A 117 -13.75 -2.48 -3.76
C LYS A 117 -13.07 -3.21 -4.93
N ASP A 118 -13.23 -4.53 -5.00
CA ASP A 118 -12.69 -5.32 -6.10
C ASP A 118 -13.09 -4.78 -7.47
N LYS A 119 -14.34 -4.32 -7.63
CA LYS A 119 -14.79 -3.67 -8.88
C LYS A 119 -13.91 -2.48 -9.26
N GLN A 120 -13.61 -1.59 -8.33
CA GLN A 120 -12.79 -0.39 -8.57
C GLN A 120 -11.33 -0.77 -8.86
N LEU A 121 -10.78 -1.74 -8.12
CA LEU A 121 -9.44 -2.28 -8.39
C LEU A 121 -9.35 -2.88 -9.80
N MET A 122 -10.36 -3.64 -10.22
CA MET A 122 -10.41 -4.21 -11.57
C MET A 122 -10.56 -3.12 -12.64
N GLU A 123 -11.29 -2.03 -12.37
CA GLU A 123 -11.36 -0.86 -13.25
C GLU A 123 -9.99 -0.18 -13.40
N VAL A 124 -9.24 -0.01 -12.31
CA VAL A 124 -7.86 0.53 -12.36
C VAL A 124 -6.94 -0.39 -13.19
N LEU A 125 -7.02 -1.70 -12.99
CA LEU A 125 -6.27 -2.68 -13.79
C LEU A 125 -6.68 -2.63 -15.27
N ALA A 126 -7.97 -2.51 -15.57
CA ALA A 126 -8.48 -2.44 -16.93
C ALA A 126 -8.01 -1.17 -17.64
N GLY A 127 -8.02 -0.03 -16.94
CA GLY A 127 -7.56 1.27 -17.46
C GLY A 127 -6.03 1.40 -17.57
N ALA A 128 -5.26 0.54 -16.91
CA ALA A 128 -3.80 0.53 -17.05
C ALA A 128 -3.34 0.19 -18.48
N GLY A 129 -2.14 0.60 -18.85
CA GLY A 129 -1.52 0.22 -20.12
C GLY A 129 -1.24 -1.29 -20.24
N ASN A 130 -0.61 -1.68 -21.34
CA ASN A 130 -0.25 -3.10 -21.55
C ASN A 130 0.75 -3.62 -20.51
N VAL A 131 1.64 -2.74 -20.02
CA VAL A 131 2.56 -3.02 -18.93
C VAL A 131 1.94 -2.57 -17.62
N VAL A 132 1.82 -3.49 -16.67
CA VAL A 132 1.22 -3.26 -15.35
C VAL A 132 2.21 -3.62 -14.28
N THR A 133 2.55 -2.67 -13.43
CA THR A 133 3.43 -2.83 -12.28
C THR A 133 2.59 -2.91 -11.02
N LEU A 134 2.59 -4.07 -10.36
CA LEU A 134 1.85 -4.32 -9.13
C LEU A 134 2.78 -4.25 -7.93
N THR A 135 2.43 -3.46 -6.93
CA THR A 135 3.07 -3.50 -5.60
C THR A 135 2.22 -4.37 -4.70
N ILE A 136 2.80 -5.42 -4.12
CA ILE A 136 2.08 -6.41 -3.31
C ILE A 136 2.71 -6.59 -1.92
N ILE A 137 1.91 -7.03 -0.97
CA ILE A 137 2.32 -7.32 0.41
C ILE A 137 1.79 -8.69 0.88
N PRO A 138 2.56 -9.47 1.66
CA PRO A 138 2.06 -10.73 2.20
C PRO A 138 0.83 -10.53 3.11
N THR A 139 -0.14 -11.45 3.00
CA THR A 139 -1.41 -11.40 3.77
C THR A 139 -1.17 -11.25 5.27
N VAL A 140 -0.25 -12.02 5.85
CA VAL A 140 0.03 -11.99 7.29
C VAL A 140 0.51 -10.62 7.78
N ILE A 141 1.28 -9.90 6.95
CA ILE A 141 1.77 -8.56 7.29
C ILE A 141 0.65 -7.54 7.12
N TYR A 142 -0.07 -7.59 6.01
CA TYR A 142 -1.18 -6.68 5.74
C TYR A 142 -2.26 -6.76 6.83
N GLU A 143 -2.73 -7.97 7.14
CA GLU A 143 -3.75 -8.20 8.17
C GLU A 143 -3.26 -7.70 9.54
N HIS A 144 -1.99 -7.93 9.89
CA HIS A 144 -1.42 -7.40 11.11
C HIS A 144 -1.41 -5.86 11.16
N MET A 145 -1.13 -5.21 10.02
CA MET A 145 -1.10 -3.76 9.91
C MET A 145 -2.49 -3.14 10.01
N VAL A 146 -3.52 -3.77 9.44
CA VAL A 146 -4.87 -3.19 9.40
C VAL A 146 -5.78 -3.66 10.54
N LYS A 147 -5.39 -4.65 11.35
CA LYS A 147 -6.24 -5.25 12.39
C LYS A 147 -6.86 -4.26 13.40
N ARG A 148 -6.24 -3.09 13.60
CA ARG A 148 -6.71 -2.05 14.53
C ARG A 148 -7.37 -0.85 13.83
N LEU A 149 -7.45 -0.87 12.51
CA LEU A 149 -8.11 0.16 11.72
C LEU A 149 -9.58 -0.21 11.49
N SER A 150 -10.47 0.77 11.53
CA SER A 150 -11.84 0.53 11.10
C SER A 150 -11.88 0.40 9.57
N PRO A 151 -12.52 -0.64 9.02
CA PRO A 151 -12.61 -0.83 7.56
C PRO A 151 -13.24 0.36 6.84
N GLY A 152 -14.20 1.03 7.48
CA GLY A 152 -14.85 2.23 6.96
C GLY A 152 -13.88 3.40 6.80
N LEU A 153 -12.93 3.58 7.73
CA LEU A 153 -11.94 4.65 7.67
C LEU A 153 -10.93 4.43 6.54
N VAL A 154 -10.46 3.20 6.37
CA VAL A 154 -9.55 2.85 5.26
C VAL A 154 -10.22 3.18 3.94
N LYS A 155 -11.47 2.76 3.75
CA LYS A 155 -12.20 2.97 2.50
C LYS A 155 -12.55 4.44 2.21
N SER A 156 -12.80 5.26 3.24
CA SER A 156 -13.25 6.64 3.05
C SER A 156 -12.12 7.67 3.00
N SER A 157 -10.97 7.35 3.59
CA SER A 157 -9.92 8.34 3.87
C SER A 157 -8.60 8.04 3.17
N MET A 158 -8.34 6.81 2.76
CA MET A 158 -7.07 6.43 2.14
C MET A 158 -6.83 7.23 0.86
N ASP A 159 -5.61 7.73 0.69
CA ASP A 159 -5.22 8.43 -0.52
C ASP A 159 -5.11 7.48 -1.71
N HIS A 160 -5.82 7.79 -2.79
CA HIS A 160 -5.86 7.01 -4.03
C HIS A 160 -5.42 7.85 -5.24
N SER A 161 -4.76 8.97 -4.98
CA SER A 161 -4.22 9.85 -6.00
C SER A 161 -3.29 9.07 -6.94
N ILE A 162 -3.37 9.41 -8.23
CA ILE A 162 -2.41 8.91 -9.21
C ILE A 162 -1.17 9.78 -9.04
N PRO A 163 0.02 9.21 -8.85
CA PRO A 163 1.25 10.01 -8.75
C PRO A 163 1.42 10.84 -10.02
N ASP A 164 1.74 12.12 -9.86
CA ASP A 164 2.12 12.96 -11.01
C ASP A 164 3.36 12.33 -11.69
N LEU A 165 3.27 12.16 -13.01
CA LEU A 165 4.30 11.60 -13.89
C LEU A 165 5.47 12.57 -14.09
#